data_AF-A0A0L1KP48-F1
#
_entry.id   AF-A0A0L1KP48-F1
#
_cell.length_a   1.000
_cell.length_b   1.000
_cell.length_c   1.000
_cell.angle_alpha   90.00
_cell.angle_beta   90.00
_cell.angle_gamma   90.00
#
_symmetry.space_group_name_H-M   'P 1'
#
loop_
_entity.id
_entity.type
_entity.pdbx_description
1 polymer ?
#
loop_
_entity_poly.entity_id
_entity_poly.type
_entity_poly.pdbx_seq_one_letter_code
_entity_poly.pdbx_strand_id
1 'polypeptide(L)'
;MEKISVFHNQLSGSLKLDSLPDTLTYFYVNENQFSGSVDLTQLPAGLMYLNLKRNRLSGSVVLTHLPSSLCLLRLSYNQFSGGLDLTRLPSSMSGLYLDNNSFSGTVDLSQLPQGLEELDLADNRLSGEVFISDALFDGVEVENTKLIKRHMK
;
A
#
# COMPACT_ATOMS: atom_id res chain seq x y z
N MET A 1 0.57 -15.49 -18.02
CA MET A 1 0.04 -14.14 -18.30
C MET A 1 0.72 -13.18 -17.34
N GLU A 2 1.50 -12.24 -17.87
CA GLU A 2 2.32 -11.34 -17.04
C GLU A 2 1.54 -10.12 -16.54
N LYS A 3 0.49 -9.71 -17.24
CA LYS A 3 -0.30 -8.53 -16.89
C LYS A 3 -1.79 -8.81 -16.95
N ILE A 4 -2.50 -8.40 -15.89
CA ILE A 4 -3.96 -8.33 -15.83
C ILE A 4 -4.33 -6.86 -15.60
N SER A 5 -5.25 -6.35 -16.43
CA SER A 5 -5.70 -4.97 -16.38
C SER A 5 -7.20 -4.91 -16.68
N VAL A 6 -7.98 -4.50 -15.68
CA VAL A 6 -9.43 -4.25 -15.79
C VAL A 6 -9.79 -2.88 -15.20
N PHE A 7 -8.82 -1.96 -15.20
CA PHE A 7 -8.98 -0.63 -14.64
C PHE A 7 -10.13 0.15 -15.29
N HIS A 8 -10.73 1.08 -14.54
CA HIS A 8 -11.78 1.98 -15.03
C HIS A 8 -13.00 1.22 -15.57
N ASN A 9 -13.62 0.42 -14.72
CA ASN A 9 -14.84 -0.31 -15.03
C ASN A 9 -15.84 -0.22 -13.87
N GLN A 10 -16.96 -0.95 -13.98
CA GLN A 10 -17.96 -1.08 -12.93
C GLN A 10 -17.93 -2.47 -12.28
N LEU A 11 -16.77 -3.15 -12.34
CA LEU A 11 -16.64 -4.48 -11.75
C LEU A 11 -16.80 -4.41 -10.24
N SER A 12 -17.49 -5.39 -9.68
CA SER A 12 -17.84 -5.44 -8.27
C SER A 12 -17.66 -6.86 -7.72
N GLY A 13 -17.95 -7.03 -6.42
CA GLY A 13 -17.69 -8.27 -5.69
C GLY A 13 -16.33 -8.25 -4.99
N SER A 14 -15.90 -9.42 -4.52
CA SER A 14 -14.65 -9.60 -3.79
C SER A 14 -13.46 -9.89 -4.71
N LEU A 15 -12.29 -9.37 -4.38
CA LEU A 15 -11.03 -9.70 -5.03
C LEU A 15 -10.40 -10.95 -4.39
N LYS A 16 -10.29 -12.03 -5.17
CA LYS A 16 -9.61 -13.28 -4.76
C LYS A 16 -8.17 -13.29 -5.25
N LEU A 17 -7.24 -12.90 -4.38
CA LEU A 17 -5.82 -12.78 -4.72
C LEU A 17 -5.11 -14.15 -4.79
N ASP A 18 -5.60 -15.13 -4.04
CA ASP A 18 -5.14 -16.54 -4.02
C ASP A 18 -5.28 -17.28 -5.35
N SER A 19 -6.10 -16.75 -6.26
CA SER A 19 -6.40 -17.34 -7.57
C SER A 19 -5.61 -16.70 -8.71
N LEU A 20 -4.70 -15.76 -8.39
CA LEU A 20 -3.91 -15.07 -9.41
C LEU A 20 -2.85 -16.00 -9.99
N PRO A 21 -2.53 -15.90 -11.30
CA PRO A 21 -1.47 -16.71 -11.90
C PRO A 21 -0.10 -16.39 -11.29
N ASP A 22 0.72 -17.42 -11.01
CA ASP A 22 2.08 -17.24 -10.48
C ASP A 22 2.99 -16.40 -11.39
N THR A 23 2.69 -16.36 -12.69
CA THR A 23 3.45 -15.58 -13.69
C THR A 23 3.11 -14.08 -13.69
N LEU A 24 2.16 -13.63 -12.86
CA LEU A 24 1.64 -12.27 -12.90
C LEU A 24 2.66 -11.27 -12.31
N THR A 25 3.04 -10.28 -13.09
CA THR A 25 3.97 -9.21 -12.70
C THR A 25 3.26 -7.85 -12.56
N TYR A 26 2.14 -7.64 -13.27
CA TYR A 26 1.35 -6.40 -13.22
C TYR A 26 -0.13 -6.68 -12.98
N PHE A 27 -0.71 -6.08 -11.94
CA PHE A 27 -2.13 -6.20 -11.65
C PHE A 27 -2.80 -4.85 -11.43
N TYR A 28 -3.60 -4.43 -12.42
CA TYR A 28 -4.31 -3.15 -12.42
C TYR A 28 -5.83 -3.37 -12.37
N VAL A 29 -6.43 -3.12 -11.20
CA VAL A 29 -7.88 -3.23 -10.95
C VAL A 29 -8.48 -1.95 -10.38
N ASN A 30 -7.70 -0.86 -10.45
CA ASN A 30 -8.10 0.45 -9.94
C ASN A 30 -9.32 1.01 -10.65
N GLU A 31 -10.04 1.92 -9.98
CA GLU A 31 -11.24 2.58 -10.51
C GLU A 31 -12.33 1.56 -10.88
N ASN A 32 -12.75 0.79 -9.87
CA ASN A 32 -13.83 -0.19 -9.94
C ASN A 32 -14.70 -0.08 -8.68
N GLN A 33 -15.57 -1.06 -8.45
CA GLN A 33 -16.46 -1.17 -7.29
C GLN A 33 -16.19 -2.44 -6.47
N PHE A 34 -14.98 -3.00 -6.55
CA PHE A 34 -14.61 -4.15 -5.73
C PHE A 34 -14.71 -3.81 -4.24
N SER A 35 -15.13 -4.78 -3.43
CA SER A 35 -15.45 -4.58 -2.01
C SER A 35 -15.03 -5.78 -1.17
N GLY A 36 -15.13 -5.64 0.15
CA GLY A 36 -14.65 -6.63 1.10
C GLY A 36 -13.15 -6.53 1.36
N SER A 37 -12.61 -7.48 2.10
CA SER A 37 -11.19 -7.55 2.43
C SER A 37 -10.37 -8.22 1.34
N VAL A 38 -9.07 -7.90 1.31
CA VAL A 38 -8.09 -8.58 0.45
C VAL A 38 -6.96 -9.12 1.31
N ASP A 39 -6.51 -10.33 0.98
CA ASP A 39 -5.36 -10.95 1.64
C ASP A 39 -4.11 -10.75 0.78
N LEU A 40 -3.32 -9.73 1.12
CA LEU A 40 -2.07 -9.42 0.40
C LEU A 40 -0.97 -10.46 0.62
N THR A 41 -1.14 -11.40 1.57
CA THR A 41 -0.17 -12.49 1.78
C THR A 41 -0.21 -13.54 0.66
N GLN A 42 -1.27 -13.53 -0.16
CA GLN A 42 -1.49 -14.46 -1.27
C GLN A 42 -1.01 -13.91 -2.62
N LEU A 43 -0.29 -12.78 -2.63
CA LEU A 43 0.18 -12.20 -3.89
C LEU A 43 1.25 -13.10 -4.53
N PRO A 44 1.23 -13.26 -5.87
CA PRO A 44 2.26 -14.00 -6.59
C PRO A 44 3.66 -13.50 -6.29
N ALA A 45 4.60 -14.43 -6.13
CA ALA A 45 5.98 -14.11 -5.74
C ALA A 45 6.73 -13.19 -6.72
N GLY A 46 6.32 -13.18 -7.99
CA GLY A 46 6.89 -12.32 -9.05
C GLY A 46 6.13 -11.00 -9.28
N LEU A 47 5.12 -10.68 -8.47
CA LEU A 47 4.33 -9.47 -8.67
C LEU A 47 5.19 -8.22 -8.41
N MET A 48 5.20 -7.29 -9.36
CA MET A 48 6.00 -6.06 -9.30
C MET A 48 5.12 -4.82 -9.08
N TYR A 49 3.92 -4.80 -9.66
CA TYR A 49 3.02 -3.64 -9.59
C TYR A 49 1.61 -4.07 -9.23
N LEU A 50 1.09 -3.54 -8.13
CA LEU A 50 -0.28 -3.74 -7.69
C LEU A 50 -1.00 -2.40 -7.54
N ASN A 51 -2.09 -2.22 -8.28
CA ASN A 51 -2.92 -1.03 -8.19
C ASN A 51 -4.39 -1.39 -7.89
N LEU A 52 -4.77 -1.20 -6.63
CA LEU A 52 -6.13 -1.38 -6.11
C LEU A 52 -6.87 -0.05 -5.88
N LYS A 53 -6.27 1.08 -6.29
CA LYS A 53 -6.76 2.44 -6.01
C LYS A 53 -8.23 2.61 -6.41
N ARG A 54 -9.00 3.41 -5.66
CA ARG A 54 -10.39 3.79 -5.98
C ARG A 54 -11.28 2.55 -6.18
N ASN A 55 -11.46 1.83 -5.08
CA ASN A 55 -12.45 0.77 -4.94
C ASN A 55 -13.20 0.97 -3.62
N ARG A 56 -13.95 -0.04 -3.16
CA ARG A 56 -14.63 -0.08 -1.86
C ARG A 56 -14.03 -1.17 -0.97
N LEU A 57 -12.74 -1.47 -1.14
CA LEU A 57 -12.04 -2.49 -0.37
C LEU A 57 -11.87 -2.04 1.07
N SER A 58 -11.92 -2.97 2.02
CA SER A 58 -12.00 -2.68 3.45
C SER A 58 -11.23 -3.70 4.28
N GLY A 59 -11.27 -3.55 5.61
CA GLY A 59 -10.53 -4.40 6.54
C GLY A 59 -9.05 -3.99 6.68
N SER A 60 -8.29 -4.80 7.42
CA SER A 60 -6.86 -4.60 7.61
C SER A 60 -6.04 -5.28 6.52
N VAL A 61 -4.81 -4.80 6.32
CA VAL A 61 -3.85 -5.37 5.36
C VAL A 61 -2.58 -5.83 6.07
N VAL A 62 -2.02 -6.94 5.62
CA VAL A 62 -0.73 -7.46 6.10
C VAL A 62 0.36 -7.06 5.11
N LEU A 63 1.14 -6.04 5.44
CA LEU A 63 2.21 -5.51 4.57
C LEU A 63 3.57 -6.21 4.79
N THR A 64 3.70 -6.99 5.86
CA THR A 64 4.94 -7.67 6.24
C THR A 64 5.28 -8.92 5.43
N HIS A 65 4.38 -9.33 4.53
CA HIS A 65 4.49 -10.53 3.69
C HIS A 65 4.39 -10.20 2.20
N LEU A 66 4.61 -8.94 1.81
CA LEU A 66 4.58 -8.56 0.40
C LEU A 66 5.71 -9.27 -0.38
N PRO A 67 5.47 -9.64 -1.65
CA PRO A 67 6.49 -10.28 -2.48
C PRO A 67 7.77 -9.43 -2.56
N SER A 68 8.93 -10.10 -2.54
CA SER A 68 10.23 -9.43 -2.60
C SER A 68 10.50 -8.70 -3.92
N SER A 69 9.71 -8.96 -4.96
CA SER A 69 9.76 -8.28 -6.27
C SER A 69 8.89 -7.02 -6.33
N LEU A 70 8.05 -6.76 -5.32
CA LEU A 70 7.05 -5.71 -5.40
C LEU A 70 7.73 -4.33 -5.35
N CYS A 71 7.53 -3.54 -6.40
CA CYS A 71 8.09 -2.20 -6.54
C CYS A 71 7.07 -1.11 -6.18
N LEU A 72 5.80 -1.33 -6.55
CA LEU A 72 4.75 -0.33 -6.42
C LEU A 72 3.46 -0.94 -5.85
N LEU A 73 2.96 -0.36 -4.76
CA LEU A 73 1.68 -0.71 -4.16
C LEU A 73 0.80 0.54 -4.02
N ARG A 74 -0.37 0.53 -4.68
CA ARG A 74 -1.38 1.60 -4.57
C ARG A 74 -2.67 1.05 -3.97
N LEU A 75 -2.97 1.46 -2.74
CA LEU A 75 -4.22 1.17 -2.02
C LEU A 75 -5.11 2.41 -1.83
N SER A 76 -4.69 3.56 -2.37
CA SER A 76 -5.33 4.86 -2.23
C SER A 76 -6.85 4.85 -2.48
N TYR A 77 -7.61 5.69 -1.77
CA TYR A 77 -9.06 5.82 -1.98
C TYR A 77 -9.82 4.49 -1.83
N ASN A 78 -9.73 3.90 -0.65
CA ASN A 78 -10.48 2.71 -0.25
C ASN A 78 -11.04 2.93 1.17
N GLN A 79 -11.45 1.85 1.82
CA GLN A 79 -11.99 1.83 3.18
C GLN A 79 -11.15 0.93 4.10
N PHE A 80 -9.85 0.76 3.79
CA PHE A 80 -8.95 -0.03 4.61
C PHE A 80 -8.78 0.61 5.99
N SER A 81 -8.52 -0.21 7.01
CA SER A 81 -8.46 0.21 8.41
C SER A 81 -7.49 -0.64 9.21
N GLY A 82 -7.37 -0.38 10.51
CA GLY A 82 -6.40 -1.06 11.38
C GLY A 82 -5.05 -0.35 11.40
N GLY A 83 -4.08 -0.98 12.08
CA GLY A 83 -2.71 -0.48 12.18
C GLY A 83 -1.87 -0.84 10.98
N LEU A 84 -0.76 -0.11 10.79
CA LEU A 84 0.23 -0.36 9.75
C LEU A 84 1.52 -0.88 10.38
N ASP A 85 2.00 -2.01 9.86
CA ASP A 85 3.35 -2.50 10.12
C ASP A 85 4.17 -2.38 8.84
N LEU A 86 5.04 -1.36 8.80
CA LEU A 86 5.92 -1.05 7.67
C LEU A 86 7.35 -1.57 7.89
N THR A 87 7.58 -2.41 8.90
CA THR A 87 8.93 -2.80 9.31
C THR A 87 9.58 -3.87 8.42
N ARG A 88 8.81 -4.46 7.50
CA ARG A 88 9.24 -5.55 6.61
C ARG A 88 8.83 -5.33 5.16
N LEU A 89 8.87 -4.09 4.70
CA LEU A 89 8.61 -3.81 3.29
C LEU A 89 9.74 -4.40 2.39
N PRO A 90 9.41 -4.86 1.17
CA PRO A 90 10.40 -5.35 0.21
C PRO A 90 11.47 -4.30 -0.11
N SER A 91 12.74 -4.74 -0.23
CA SER A 91 13.85 -3.85 -0.60
C SER A 91 13.72 -3.26 -2.01
N SER A 92 12.93 -3.88 -2.88
CA SER A 92 12.62 -3.42 -4.24
C SER A 92 11.58 -2.29 -4.30
N MET A 93 10.91 -1.99 -3.19
CA MET A 93 9.81 -1.05 -3.15
C MET A 93 10.30 0.38 -3.33
N SER A 94 9.75 1.07 -4.33
CA SER A 94 10.01 2.49 -4.59
C SER A 94 8.81 3.38 -4.29
N GLY A 95 7.59 2.84 -4.29
CA GLY A 95 6.39 3.63 -4.00
C GLY A 95 5.30 2.86 -3.25
N LEU A 96 4.79 3.48 -2.18
CA LEU A 96 3.71 2.96 -1.35
C LEU A 96 2.67 4.04 -1.09
N TYR A 97 1.45 3.86 -1.61
CA TYR A 97 0.37 4.84 -1.48
C TYR A 97 -0.80 4.23 -0.73
N LEU A 98 -1.01 4.70 0.49
CA LEU A 98 -2.02 4.25 1.45
C LEU A 98 -3.05 5.34 1.77
N ASP A 99 -2.95 6.48 1.08
CA ASP A 99 -3.76 7.67 1.31
C ASP A 99 -5.26 7.43 1.16
N ASN A 100 -6.07 8.31 1.73
CA ASN A 100 -7.53 8.28 1.60
C ASN A 100 -8.12 6.92 2.02
N ASN A 101 -7.79 6.51 3.24
CA ASN A 101 -8.29 5.29 3.90
C ASN A 101 -8.70 5.60 5.35
N SER A 102 -8.85 4.58 6.18
CA SER A 102 -9.15 4.69 7.61
C SER A 102 -8.11 3.97 8.48
N PHE A 103 -6.84 3.88 8.02
CA PHE A 103 -5.74 3.37 8.84
C PHE A 103 -5.56 4.24 10.09
N SER A 104 -5.18 3.63 11.20
CA SER A 104 -5.18 4.29 12.50
C SER A 104 -4.09 3.77 13.42
N GLY A 105 -3.80 4.52 14.49
CA GLY A 105 -2.75 4.19 15.45
C GLY A 105 -1.42 4.83 15.09
N THR A 106 -0.34 4.29 15.65
CA THR A 106 1.04 4.72 15.38
C THR A 106 1.64 3.91 14.24
N VAL A 107 2.65 4.47 13.57
CA VAL A 107 3.41 3.79 12.52
C VAL A 107 4.90 3.98 12.77
N ASP A 108 5.68 2.92 12.53
CA ASP A 108 7.14 2.95 12.61
C ASP A 108 7.72 3.09 11.19
N LEU A 109 8.47 4.17 10.96
CA LEU A 109 9.14 4.47 9.68
C LEU A 109 10.66 4.22 9.73
N SER A 110 11.19 3.63 10.81
CA SER A 110 12.64 3.45 11.01
C SER A 110 13.25 2.37 10.11
N GLN A 111 12.44 1.46 9.56
CA GLN A 111 12.87 0.32 8.75
C GLN A 111 12.40 0.44 7.28
N LEU A 112 12.13 1.65 6.80
CA LEU A 112 11.75 1.83 5.40
C LEU A 112 12.89 1.41 4.46
N PRO A 113 12.58 0.80 3.30
CA PRO A 113 13.58 0.43 2.31
C PRO A 113 14.40 1.63 1.84
N GLN A 114 15.72 1.45 1.65
CA GLN A 114 16.60 2.52 1.18
C GLN A 114 16.20 3.07 -0.20
N GLY A 115 15.61 2.23 -1.06
CA GLY A 115 15.14 2.60 -2.39
C GLY A 115 13.72 3.17 -2.43
N LEU A 116 13.07 3.38 -1.28
CA LEU A 116 11.74 3.97 -1.24
C LEU A 116 11.86 5.47 -1.59
N GLU A 117 11.08 5.91 -2.57
CA GLU A 117 11.07 7.29 -3.07
C GLU A 117 9.81 8.01 -2.61
N GLU A 118 8.67 7.33 -2.60
CA GLU A 118 7.36 7.91 -2.25
C GLU A 118 6.60 7.04 -1.24
N LEU A 119 6.15 7.66 -0.16
CA LEU A 119 5.28 7.08 0.87
C LEU A 119 4.13 8.04 1.16
N ASP A 120 2.94 7.69 0.70
CA ASP A 120 1.76 8.52 0.95
C ASP A 120 0.85 7.89 2.02
N LEU A 121 0.81 8.55 3.18
CA LEU A 121 -0.02 8.19 4.34
C LEU A 121 -1.15 9.20 4.57
N ALA A 122 -1.31 10.19 3.69
CA ALA A 122 -2.25 11.29 3.86
C ALA A 122 -3.70 10.80 4.03
N ASP A 123 -4.57 11.64 4.58
CA ASP A 123 -6.01 11.36 4.71
C ASP A 123 -6.29 10.01 5.41
N ASN A 124 -5.61 9.77 6.53
CA ASN A 124 -5.80 8.63 7.42
C ASN A 124 -5.93 9.09 8.87
N ARG A 125 -6.23 8.16 9.79
CA ARG A 125 -6.37 8.42 11.23
C ARG A 125 -5.10 8.06 12.00
N LEU A 126 -3.95 8.08 11.32
CA LEU A 126 -2.64 7.81 11.89
C LEU A 126 -2.21 8.95 12.82
N SER A 127 -1.38 8.63 13.81
CA SER A 127 -0.96 9.57 14.85
C SER A 127 0.41 9.22 15.42
N GLY A 128 1.07 10.19 16.04
CA GLY A 128 2.37 10.00 16.70
C GLY A 128 3.49 10.75 16.01
N GLU A 129 4.72 10.53 16.46
CA GLU A 129 5.90 11.11 15.84
C GLU A 129 6.60 10.07 14.96
N VAL A 130 7.03 10.51 13.78
CA VAL A 130 7.80 9.67 12.86
C VAL A 130 9.11 10.38 12.51
N PHE A 131 10.19 9.60 12.50
CA PHE A 131 11.52 10.08 12.15
C PHE A 131 11.86 9.60 10.74
N ILE A 132 12.19 10.54 9.87
CA ILE A 132 12.39 10.30 8.43
C ILE A 132 13.76 10.82 8.05
N SER A 133 14.49 10.10 7.21
CA SER A 133 15.78 10.56 6.69
C SER A 133 15.59 11.77 5.79
N ASP A 134 16.57 12.65 5.70
CA ASP A 134 16.49 13.84 4.85
C ASP A 134 16.22 13.48 3.38
N ALA A 135 16.80 12.37 2.90
CA ALA A 135 16.61 11.90 1.53
C ALA A 135 15.16 11.52 1.19
N LEU A 136 14.39 11.08 2.19
CA LEU A 136 13.00 10.64 2.01
C LEU A 136 12.00 11.68 2.53
N PHE A 137 12.46 12.76 3.18
CA PHE A 137 11.58 13.67 3.90
C PHE A 137 10.49 14.26 3.02
N ASP A 138 10.82 14.72 1.82
CA ASP A 138 9.84 15.28 0.86
C ASP A 138 8.99 14.20 0.18
N GLY A 139 9.47 12.95 0.15
CA GLY A 139 8.75 11.81 -0.40
C GLY A 139 7.69 11.21 0.54
N VAL A 140 7.66 11.62 1.82
CA VAL A 140 6.65 11.15 2.78
C VAL A 140 5.53 12.18 2.94
N GLU A 141 4.34 11.82 2.47
CA GLU A 141 3.12 12.62 2.64
C GLU A 141 2.32 12.15 3.85
N VAL A 142 1.95 13.08 4.73
CA VAL A 142 1.17 12.81 5.95
C VAL A 142 0.03 13.83 6.17
N GLU A 143 -0.33 14.57 5.12
CA GLU A 143 -1.39 15.57 5.20
C GLU A 143 -2.69 14.97 5.76
N ASN A 144 -3.44 15.77 6.53
CA ASN A 144 -4.69 15.33 7.17
C ASN A 144 -4.59 14.09 8.06
N THR A 145 -3.38 13.76 8.55
CA THR A 145 -3.18 12.83 9.67
C THR A 145 -2.85 13.60 10.96
N LYS A 146 -2.63 12.87 12.07
CA LYS A 146 -2.05 13.40 13.31
C LYS A 146 -0.57 13.03 13.46
N LEU A 147 0.09 12.67 12.37
CA LEU A 147 1.52 12.38 12.37
C LEU A 147 2.33 13.67 12.38
N ILE A 148 3.41 13.66 13.15
CA ILE A 148 4.38 14.74 13.20
C ILE A 148 5.67 14.24 12.56
N LYS A 149 6.02 14.80 11.40
CA LYS A 149 7.30 14.51 10.72
C LYS A 149 8.45 15.15 11.48
N ARG A 150 9.49 14.37 11.75
CA ARG A 150 10.77 14.81 12.31
C ARG A 150 11.89 14.32 11.40
N HIS A 151 12.92 15.14 11.26
CA HIS A 151 14.16 14.68 10.64
C HIS A 151 14.86 13.67 11.56
N MET A 152 15.36 12.56 11.01
CA MET A 152 16.31 11.71 11.71
C MET A 152 17.59 12.51 11.96
N LYS A 153 18.08 12.48 13.20
CA LYS A 153 19.38 13.07 13.57
C LYS A 153 20.54 12.18 13.17
#